data_AF-A0A7V8NTZ1-F1
#
_entry.id   AF-A0A7V8NTZ1-F1
#
_cell.length_a   1.000
_cell.length_b   1.000
_cell.length_c   1.000
_cell.angle_alpha   90.00
_cell.angle_beta   90.00
_cell.angle_gamma   90.00
#
_symmetry.space_group_name_H-M   'P 1'
#
loop_
_entity.id
_entity.type
_entity.pdbx_description
1 polymer ?
#
loop_
_entity_poly.entity_id
_entity_poly.type
_entity_poly.pdbx_seq_one_letter_code
_entity_poly.pdbx_strand_id
1 'polypeptide(L)'
;MARKPATRIEFTLFDVVYEDGSLRSNRRVPSDVLGGLDGDAAARAVIEEQDRIIAEKSGTPAVGVKSIHRSGSKDIDRTIRPSRRELASD
;
A
#
# COMPACT_ATOMS: atom_id res chain seq x y z
N MET A 1 19.22 27.15 -17.53
CA MET A 1 18.50 25.95 -18.02
C MET A 1 17.15 25.89 -17.33
N ALA A 2 16.05 25.96 -18.09
CA ALA A 2 14.71 25.80 -17.53
C ALA A 2 14.54 24.35 -17.06
N ARG A 3 14.33 24.14 -15.75
CA ARG A 3 13.92 22.84 -15.22
C ARG A 3 12.50 22.60 -15.71
N LYS A 4 12.29 21.57 -16.54
CA LYS A 4 10.95 21.13 -16.97
C LYS A 4 10.05 21.07 -15.73
N PRO A 5 8.79 21.54 -15.78
CA PRO A 5 7.87 21.40 -14.66
C PRO A 5 7.79 19.90 -14.35
N ALA A 6 8.27 19.50 -13.18
CA ALA A 6 8.13 18.14 -12.72
C ALA A 6 6.63 17.91 -12.57
N THR A 7 6.06 17.10 -13.46
CA THR A 7 4.69 16.62 -13.35
C THR A 7 4.54 16.10 -11.92
N ARG A 8 3.71 16.76 -11.11
CA ARG A 8 3.39 16.26 -9.77
C ARG A 8 2.61 14.97 -9.97
N ILE A 9 3.31 13.85 -9.87
CA ILE A 9 2.67 12.54 -9.82
C ILE A 9 2.04 12.46 -8.44
N GLU A 10 0.72 12.50 -8.41
CA GLU A 10 -0.04 12.30 -7.19
C GLU A 10 -0.02 10.81 -6.84
N PHE A 11 0.20 10.49 -5.57
CA PHE A 11 0.21 9.12 -5.08
C PHE A 11 -0.82 8.96 -3.99
N THR A 12 -1.54 7.85 -4.04
CA THR A 12 -2.36 7.37 -2.92
C THR A 12 -1.58 6.32 -2.14
N LEU A 13 -1.71 6.37 -0.81
CA LEU A 13 -1.10 5.40 0.10
C LEU A 13 -2.06 4.25 0.40
N PHE A 14 -1.50 3.05 0.47
CA PHE A 14 -2.20 1.83 0.83
C PHE A 14 -1.48 1.07 1.94
N ASP A 15 -2.31 0.41 2.74
CA ASP A 15 -1.96 -0.58 3.74
C ASP A 15 -2.24 -1.97 3.17
N VAL A 16 -1.26 -2.85 3.29
CA VAL A 16 -1.28 -4.19 2.69
C VAL A 16 -1.12 -5.24 3.76
N VAL A 17 -2.14 -6.08 3.90
CA VAL A 17 -2.12 -7.28 4.75
C VAL A 17 -1.68 -8.44 3.87
N TYR A 18 -0.65 -9.14 4.32
CA TYR A 18 -0.13 -10.32 3.63
C TYR A 18 -0.72 -11.61 4.21
N GLU A 19 -0.58 -12.71 3.48
CA GLU A 19 -1.05 -14.04 3.89
C GLU A 19 -0.40 -14.55 5.18
N ASP A 20 0.83 -14.10 5.48
CA ASP A 20 1.54 -14.42 6.73
C ASP A 20 1.05 -13.58 7.93
N GLY A 21 0.06 -12.71 7.73
CA GLY A 21 -0.47 -11.80 8.74
C GLY A 21 0.36 -10.52 8.93
N SER A 22 1.46 -10.36 8.19
CA SER A 22 2.25 -9.13 8.23
C SER A 22 1.51 -7.97 7.56
N LEU A 23 1.81 -6.76 8.01
CA LEU A 23 1.23 -5.52 7.52
C LEU A 23 2.33 -4.59 7.02
N ARG A 24 2.18 -4.05 5.81
CA ARG A 24 3.01 -2.96 5.28
C ARG A 24 2.20 -1.68 5.09
N SER A 25 2.67 -0.59 5.69
CA SER A 25 2.24 0.78 5.37
C SER A 25 3.02 1.36 4.21
N ASN A 26 2.49 2.46 3.67
CA ASN A 26 3.18 3.35 2.74
C ASN A 26 3.42 2.72 1.37
N ARG A 27 2.55 1.81 0.93
CA ARG A 27 2.54 1.38 -0.47
C ARG A 27 1.97 2.50 -1.31
N ARG A 28 2.81 3.06 -2.20
CA ARG A 28 2.44 4.19 -3.05
C ARG A 28 1.89 3.66 -4.36
N VAL A 29 0.66 4.05 -4.68
CA VAL A 29 0.02 3.77 -5.96
C VAL A 29 -0.20 5.10 -6.67
N PRO A 30 0.26 5.27 -7.92
CA PRO A 30 0.00 6.48 -8.70
C PRO A 30 -1.51 6.73 -8.81
N SER A 31 -1.97 7.95 -8.56
CA SER A 31 -3.39 8.27 -8.63
C SER A 31 -3.95 8.12 -10.05
N ASP A 32 -3.10 8.21 -11.07
CA ASP A 32 -3.45 8.03 -12.48
C ASP A 32 -4.01 6.62 -12.78
N VAL A 33 -3.53 5.58 -12.09
CA VAL A 33 -4.06 4.21 -12.25
C VAL A 33 -5.33 3.96 -11.42
N LEU A 34 -5.66 4.84 -10.48
CA LEU A 34 -6.82 4.70 -9.59
C LEU A 34 -8.09 5.35 -10.15
N GLY A 35 -8.01 6.06 -11.27
CA GLY A 35 -9.13 6.82 -11.86
C GLY A 35 -10.26 5.98 -12.47
N GLY A 36 -10.22 4.64 -12.38
CA GLY A 36 -11.24 3.73 -12.91
C GLY A 36 -12.29 3.30 -11.88
N LEU A 37 -13.36 2.64 -12.34
CA LEU A 37 -14.43 2.07 -11.49
C LEU A 37 -13.88 1.08 -10.45
N ASP A 38 -12.84 0.33 -10.81
CA ASP A 38 -12.19 -0.68 -9.95
C ASP A 38 -10.81 -0.20 -9.45
N GLY A 39 -10.74 1.02 -8.90
CA GLY A 39 -9.50 1.62 -8.43
C GLY A 39 -8.69 0.73 -7.48
N ASP A 40 -9.35 -0.07 -6.65
CA ASP A 40 -8.69 -1.01 -5.73
C ASP A 40 -8.07 -2.21 -6.46
N ALA A 41 -8.70 -2.73 -7.52
CA ALA A 41 -8.11 -3.82 -8.30
C ALA A 41 -6.83 -3.36 -9.02
N ALA A 42 -6.84 -2.14 -9.58
CA ALA A 42 -5.66 -1.52 -10.17
C ALA A 42 -4.55 -1.28 -9.13
N ALA A 43 -4.92 -0.83 -7.92
CA ALA A 43 -3.99 -0.68 -6.81
C ALA A 43 -3.30 -2.00 -6.45
N ARG A 44 -4.07 -3.09 -6.39
CA ARG A 44 -3.55 -4.42 -6.07
C ARG A 44 -2.48 -4.87 -7.05
N ALA A 45 -2.74 -4.76 -8.35
CA ALA A 45 -1.78 -5.15 -9.38
C ALA A 45 -0.46 -4.36 -9.29
N VAL A 46 -0.55 -3.06 -9.03
CA VAL A 46 0.64 -2.19 -8.86
C VAL A 46 1.45 -2.57 -7.62
N ILE A 47 0.77 -2.91 -6.52
CA ILE A 47 1.42 -3.33 -5.27
C ILE A 47 2.10 -4.68 -5.45
N GLU A 48 1.43 -5.65 -6.08
CA GLU A 48 1.99 -6.98 -6.35
C GLU A 48 3.23 -6.90 -7.26
N GLU A 49 3.23 -6.03 -8.26
CA GLU A 49 4.41 -5.78 -9.09
C GLU A 49 5.57 -5.18 -8.29
N GLN A 50 5.30 -4.20 -7.42
CA GLN A 50 6.32 -3.66 -6.53
C GLN A 50 6.89 -4.76 -5.62
N ASP A 51 6.06 -5.67 -5.13
CA ASP A 51 6.48 -6.77 -4.27
C ASP A 51 7.32 -7.81 -4.99
N ARG A 52 7.03 -8.10 -6.27
CA ARG A 52 7.91 -8.90 -7.13
C ARG A 52 9.28 -8.26 -7.27
N ILE A 53 9.34 -6.96 -7.59
CA ILE A 53 10.61 -6.23 -7.73
C ILE A 53 11.40 -6.22 -6.41
N ILE A 54 10.71 -6.07 -5.26
CA ILE A 54 11.35 -6.14 -3.95
C ILE A 54 11.87 -7.54 -3.67
N ALA A 55 11.10 -8.59 -3.99
CA ALA A 55 11.50 -9.98 -3.81
C ALA A 55 12.75 -10.31 -4.64
N GLU A 56 12.77 -9.93 -5.92
CA GLU A 56 13.93 -10.08 -6.80
C GLU A 56 15.18 -9.38 -6.24
N LYS A 57 15.02 -8.17 -5.69
CA LYS A 57 16.14 -7.39 -5.14
C LYS A 57 16.61 -7.86 -3.76
N SER A 58 15.70 -8.41 -2.95
CA SER A 58 15.99 -8.82 -1.57
C SER A 58 16.38 -10.29 -1.43
N GLY A 59 16.11 -11.12 -2.44
CA GLY A 59 16.33 -12.57 -2.38
C GLY A 59 15.29 -13.30 -1.53
N THR A 60 14.29 -12.61 -1.00
CA THR A 60 13.18 -13.19 -0.22
C THR A 60 11.96 -13.33 -1.12
N PRO A 61 11.27 -14.49 -1.14
CA PRO A 61 10.08 -14.66 -1.97
C PRO A 61 8.99 -13.65 -1.62
N ALA A 62 8.28 -13.16 -2.63
CA ALA A 62 7.14 -12.25 -2.43
C ALA A 62 6.04 -12.98 -1.65
N VAL A 63 5.61 -12.40 -0.53
CA VAL A 63 4.48 -12.91 0.24
C VAL A 63 3.18 -12.54 -0.48
N GLY A 64 2.23 -13.46 -0.54
CA GLY A 64 0.92 -13.21 -1.15
C GLY A 64 0.19 -12.06 -0.45
N VAL A 65 -0.42 -11.18 -1.24
CA VAL A 65 -1.28 -10.10 -0.73
C VAL A 65 -2.65 -10.67 -0.38
N LYS A 66 -3.04 -10.57 0.89
CA LYS A 66 -4.35 -11.00 1.39
C LYS A 66 -5.41 -9.93 1.16
N SER A 67 -5.15 -8.71 1.61
CA SER A 67 -6.03 -7.56 1.39
C SER A 67 -5.24 -6.26 1.29
N ILE A 68 -5.84 -5.28 0.62
CA ILE A 68 -5.32 -3.91 0.53
C ILE A 68 -6.39 -2.92 0.99
N HIS A 69 -5.95 -1.86 1.65
CA HIS A 69 -6.84 -0.83 2.16
C HIS A 69 -6.21 0.55 1.93
N ARG A 70 -7.02 1.53 1.54
CA ARG A 70 -6.54 2.89 1.36
C ARG A 70 -6.18 3.50 2.72
N SER A 71 -4.96 3.98 2.87
CA SER A 71 -4.49 4.57 4.12
C SER A 71 -5.20 5.90 4.38
N GLY A 72 -5.65 6.12 5.62
CA GLY A 72 -6.35 7.35 6.05
C GLY A 72 -7.83 7.16 6.37
N SER A 73 -8.42 6.00 6.06
CA SER A 73 -9.75 5.65 6.55
C SER A 73 -9.69 5.30 8.03
N LYS A 74 -10.13 6.22 8.90
CA LYS A 74 -10.02 6.10 10.38
C LYS A 74 -10.63 4.81 10.93
N ASP A 75 -11.71 4.34 10.34
CA ASP A 75 -12.37 3.10 10.75
C ASP A 75 -11.51 1.86 10.43
N ILE A 76 -10.91 1.85 9.24
CA ILE A 76 -10.09 0.74 8.73
C ILE A 76 -8.72 0.72 9.43
N ASP A 77 -8.16 1.91 9.71
CA ASP A 77 -6.91 2.07 10.45
C ASP A 77 -7.01 1.47 11.85
N ARG A 78 -8.10 1.73 12.60
CA ARG A 78 -8.29 1.14 13.93
C ARG A 78 -8.36 -0.39 13.92
N THR A 79 -8.91 -0.98 12.85
CA THR A 79 -9.04 -2.43 12.72
C THR A 79 -7.71 -3.11 12.40
N ILE A 80 -6.91 -2.52 11.50
CA ILE A 80 -5.70 -3.18 10.98
C ILE A 80 -4.44 -2.71 11.74
N ARG A 81 -4.46 -1.50 12.30
CA ARG A 81 -3.39 -0.87 13.08
C ARG A 81 -3.95 -0.41 14.43
N PRO A 82 -4.27 -1.34 15.34
CA PRO A 82 -4.70 -0.94 16.67
C PRO A 82 -3.61 -0.07 17.29
N SER A 83 -4.02 1.09 17.81
CA SER A 83 -3.07 2.04 18.36
C SER A 83 -2.29 1.39 19.51
N ARG A 84 -0.98 1.63 19.61
CA ARG A 84 -0.13 1.08 20.69
C ARG A 84 -0.67 1.36 22.10
N ARG A 85 -1.53 2.38 22.25
CA ARG A 85 -2.23 2.71 23.51
C ARG A 85 -3.34 1.71 23.88
N GLU A 86 -3.99 1.07 22.92
CA GLU A 86 -5.08 0.11 23.19
C GLU A 86 -4.54 -1.29 23.54
N LEU A 87 -3.33 -1.65 23.10
CA LEU A 87 -2.70 -2.95 23.42
C LEU A 87 -2.07 -3.02 24.82
N ALA A 88 -2.06 -1.91 25.57
CA ALA A 88 -1.43 -1.79 26.88
C ALA A 88 -2.45 -1.64 28.03
N SER A 89 -3.71 -2.02 27.79
CA SER A 89 -4.78 -2.02 28.80
C SER A 89 -5.24 -3.45 29.05
N ASP A 90 -4.37 -4.27 29.62
CA ASP A 90 -4.71 -5.53 30.32
C ASP A 90 -3.75 -5.68 31.51
#